data_AF-A0A972VEC4-F1
#
_entry.id   AF-A0A972VEC4-F1
#
_cell.length_a   1.000
_cell.length_b   1.000
_cell.length_c   1.000
_cell.angle_alpha   90.00
_cell.angle_beta   90.00
_cell.angle_gamma   90.00
#
_symmetry.space_group_name_H-M   'P 1'
#
loop_
_entity.id
_entity.type
_entity.pdbx_description
1 polymer ?
#
loop_
_entity_poly.entity_id
_entity_poly.type
_entity_poly.pdbx_seq_one_letter_code
_entity_poly.pdbx_strand_id
1 'polypeptide(L)'
;MTDKQSIRLAWIIVTVGTLTATAQVASRSVIGSPHDLSASSGSDVCRFCHTPHGVSPKTVLWSQPLSTTVYKIYQSSSLEAIVGQPTGSSKLCLSCHDGTVALPVAGASSGMGGGATLRPGEANLGTDLSDDHPISFFYSDALSAKDPQIRPASTLPEALSLDRENELQCTTCHDAHNNQYGNFLTMPNERSAMCTSCHALEGWRGSVHEQSTASVAGSSNPYFQQSGVRMVSEHACQSCHRPHSADKSERLLHYR
;
A
#
# COMPACT_ATOMS: atom_id res chain seq x y z
N MET A 1 -11.34 -27.43 -78.88
CA MET A 1 -10.71 -26.37 -78.07
C MET A 1 -11.27 -26.48 -76.66
N THR A 2 -10.62 -27.27 -75.81
CA THR A 2 -11.01 -27.53 -74.42
C THR A 2 -9.97 -26.87 -73.53
N ASP A 3 -10.29 -25.70 -72.98
CA ASP A 3 -9.40 -24.96 -72.11
C ASP A 3 -9.72 -25.29 -70.64
N LYS A 4 -8.74 -25.84 -69.94
CA LYS A 4 -8.81 -26.25 -68.54
C LYS A 4 -8.44 -25.05 -67.66
N GLN A 5 -9.44 -24.35 -67.13
CA GLN A 5 -9.20 -23.34 -66.10
C GLN A 5 -8.80 -24.01 -64.77
N SER A 6 -7.63 -23.60 -64.28
CA SER A 6 -6.95 -24.14 -63.11
C SER A 6 -7.46 -23.48 -61.84
N ILE A 7 -8.05 -24.27 -60.94
CA ILE A 7 -8.49 -23.82 -59.60
C ILE A 7 -7.25 -23.62 -58.72
N ARG A 8 -6.95 -22.37 -58.34
CA ARG A 8 -5.93 -22.07 -57.34
C ARG A 8 -6.57 -22.15 -55.94
N LEU A 9 -6.22 -23.19 -55.17
CA LEU A 9 -6.54 -23.25 -53.73
C LEU A 9 -5.75 -22.17 -52.98
N ALA A 10 -6.44 -21.17 -52.45
CA ALA A 10 -5.87 -20.23 -51.48
C ALA A 10 -5.95 -20.87 -50.08
N TRP A 11 -4.78 -21.15 -49.49
CA TRP A 11 -4.69 -21.62 -48.11
C TRP A 11 -4.93 -20.45 -47.16
N ILE A 12 -6.07 -20.48 -46.45
CA ILE A 12 -6.33 -19.57 -45.33
C ILE A 12 -5.54 -20.10 -44.13
N ILE A 13 -4.42 -19.46 -43.82
CA ILE A 13 -3.68 -19.70 -42.58
C ILE A 13 -4.46 -19.01 -41.46
N VAL A 14 -5.23 -19.78 -40.69
CA VAL A 14 -5.80 -19.31 -39.41
C VAL A 14 -4.67 -19.35 -38.38
N THR A 15 -4.06 -18.20 -38.12
CA THR A 15 -3.15 -18.02 -36.99
C THR A 15 -3.97 -18.07 -35.71
N VAL A 16 -3.87 -19.18 -34.99
CA VAL A 16 -4.36 -19.30 -33.60
C VAL A 16 -3.50 -18.36 -32.75
N GLY A 17 -4.04 -17.18 -32.45
CA GLY A 17 -3.42 -16.25 -31.51
C GLY A 17 -3.40 -16.89 -30.12
N THR A 18 -2.21 -17.22 -29.64
CA THR A 18 -2.01 -17.65 -28.25
C THR A 18 -2.34 -16.48 -27.33
N LEU A 19 -3.44 -16.58 -26.57
CA LEU A 19 -3.67 -15.75 -25.39
C LEU A 19 -2.53 -16.01 -24.40
N THR A 20 -1.56 -15.10 -24.32
CA THR A 20 -0.59 -15.10 -23.22
C THR A 20 -1.29 -14.53 -21.99
N ALA A 21 -1.62 -15.41 -21.04
CA ALA A 21 -2.17 -15.06 -19.74
C ALA A 21 -1.23 -14.12 -18.99
N THR A 22 -1.68 -12.89 -18.74
CA THR A 22 -0.92 -11.84 -18.02
C THR A 22 -0.98 -11.97 -16.49
N ALA A 23 -1.58 -13.04 -15.95
CA ALA A 23 -1.81 -13.20 -14.51
C ALA A 23 -0.58 -13.59 -13.68
N GLN A 24 0.57 -13.88 -14.30
CA GLN A 24 1.74 -14.43 -13.60
C GLN A 24 2.72 -13.38 -13.05
N VAL A 25 2.46 -12.08 -13.25
CA VAL A 25 3.44 -11.02 -12.95
C VAL A 25 3.36 -10.56 -11.49
N ALA A 26 2.18 -10.56 -10.86
CA ALA A 26 1.96 -9.99 -9.53
C ALA A 26 2.82 -10.68 -8.45
N SER A 27 2.70 -12.00 -8.28
CA SER A 27 3.41 -12.75 -7.23
C SER A 27 4.94 -12.75 -7.37
N ARG A 28 5.48 -12.44 -8.55
CA ARG A 28 6.93 -12.38 -8.78
C ARG A 28 7.58 -11.12 -8.20
N SER A 29 6.83 -10.04 -8.03
CA SER A 29 7.38 -8.76 -7.55
C SER A 29 7.69 -8.74 -6.04
N VAL A 30 7.17 -9.73 -5.28
CA VAL A 30 7.54 -9.94 -3.88
C VAL A 30 8.97 -10.49 -3.77
N ILE A 31 9.41 -11.30 -4.74
CA ILE A 31 10.76 -11.88 -4.77
C ILE A 31 11.80 -10.75 -4.95
N GLY A 32 12.81 -10.73 -4.08
CA GLY A 32 13.83 -9.68 -4.04
C GLY A 32 13.39 -8.36 -3.38
N SER A 33 12.15 -8.28 -2.88
CA SER A 33 11.68 -7.14 -2.08
C SER A 33 12.02 -7.30 -0.59
N PRO A 34 11.79 -6.27 0.26
CA PRO A 34 11.87 -6.41 1.71
C PRO A 34 10.93 -7.49 2.30
N HIS A 35 9.88 -7.88 1.57
CA HIS A 35 8.96 -8.96 1.95
C HIS A 35 9.33 -10.32 1.36
N ASP A 36 10.47 -10.45 0.68
CA ASP A 36 11.03 -11.76 0.32
C ASP A 36 11.64 -12.42 1.57
N LEU A 37 10.77 -13.04 2.36
CA LEU A 37 11.14 -13.74 3.59
C LEU A 37 11.28 -15.24 3.36
N SER A 38 11.46 -15.67 2.10
CA SER A 38 11.57 -17.07 1.71
C SER A 38 12.70 -17.80 2.44
N ALA A 39 13.82 -17.13 2.73
CA ALA A 39 14.92 -17.69 3.52
C ALA A 39 14.49 -18.09 4.95
N SER A 40 13.53 -17.38 5.53
CA SER A 40 12.99 -17.63 6.88
C SER A 40 11.85 -18.64 6.89
N SER A 41 11.26 -18.94 5.73
CA SER A 41 10.09 -19.82 5.59
C SER A 41 10.36 -21.09 4.77
N GLY A 42 11.62 -21.49 4.59
CA GLY A 42 11.97 -22.73 3.87
C GLY A 42 11.79 -22.62 2.35
N SER A 43 12.22 -21.49 1.79
CA SER A 43 12.27 -21.16 0.36
C SER A 43 10.93 -20.90 -0.33
N ASP A 44 9.82 -20.87 0.40
CA ASP A 44 8.51 -20.45 -0.10
C ASP A 44 8.18 -19.02 0.36
N VAL A 45 8.15 -18.09 -0.59
CA VAL A 45 7.89 -16.66 -0.36
C VAL A 45 6.51 -16.39 0.27
N CYS A 46 5.52 -17.26 0.03
CA CYS A 46 4.17 -17.09 0.56
C CYS A 46 4.03 -17.66 1.98
N ARG A 47 4.78 -18.71 2.32
CA ARG A 47 4.60 -19.47 3.57
C ARG A 47 4.93 -18.69 4.84
N PHE A 48 5.72 -17.62 4.72
CA PHE A 48 5.96 -16.73 5.86
C PHE A 48 4.67 -16.04 6.28
N CYS A 49 3.92 -15.47 5.32
CA CYS A 49 2.70 -14.72 5.61
C CYS A 49 1.48 -15.63 5.70
N HIS A 50 1.43 -16.70 4.88
CA HIS A 50 0.25 -17.53 4.71
C HIS A 50 0.44 -18.97 5.17
N THR A 51 -0.62 -19.55 5.73
CA THR A 51 -0.62 -20.97 6.11
C THR A 51 -1.27 -21.78 4.97
N PRO A 52 -0.58 -22.76 4.36
CA PRO A 52 -1.08 -23.45 3.17
C PRO A 52 -2.44 -24.12 3.35
N HIS A 53 -2.70 -24.80 4.47
CA HIS A 53 -4.00 -25.34 4.87
C HIS A 53 -3.99 -25.67 6.39
N GLY A 54 -5.12 -25.53 7.10
CA GLY A 54 -5.32 -26.20 8.39
C GLY A 54 -5.36 -25.35 9.67
N VAL A 55 -5.57 -24.03 9.62
CA VAL A 55 -5.85 -23.25 10.84
C VAL A 55 -6.95 -22.21 10.62
N SER A 56 -8.05 -22.44 11.36
CA SER A 56 -9.24 -21.62 11.61
C SER A 56 -10.13 -21.21 10.42
N PRO A 57 -11.41 -21.64 10.38
CA PRO A 57 -12.37 -21.32 9.31
C PRO A 57 -12.92 -19.88 9.32
N LYS A 58 -12.24 -18.91 9.96
CA LYS A 58 -12.81 -17.57 10.20
C LYS A 58 -12.03 -16.37 9.66
N THR A 59 -10.84 -16.53 9.10
CA THR A 59 -10.07 -15.41 8.52
C THR A 59 -9.18 -15.87 7.37
N VAL A 60 -8.61 -14.90 6.64
CA VAL A 60 -7.47 -15.12 5.74
C VAL A 60 -6.43 -16.02 6.42
N LEU A 61 -5.83 -16.92 5.65
CA LEU A 61 -4.79 -17.84 6.13
C LEU A 61 -3.56 -16.99 6.50
N TRP A 62 -3.45 -16.55 7.75
CA TRP A 62 -2.34 -15.73 8.26
C TRP A 62 -1.50 -16.53 9.24
N SER A 63 -0.20 -16.63 8.98
CA SER A 63 0.73 -17.48 9.72
C SER A 63 1.37 -16.81 10.94
N GLN A 64 1.21 -15.49 11.10
CA GLN A 64 1.88 -14.74 12.16
C GLN A 64 0.93 -14.45 13.33
N PRO A 65 1.41 -14.47 14.58
CA PRO A 65 0.60 -14.06 15.71
C PRO A 65 0.26 -12.57 15.60
N LEU A 66 -0.98 -12.20 15.89
CA LEU A 66 -1.41 -10.80 15.86
C LEU A 66 -0.99 -10.06 17.11
N SER A 67 -0.66 -8.78 16.97
CA SER A 67 -0.47 -7.89 18.10
C SER A 67 -1.75 -7.80 18.95
N THR A 68 -1.55 -7.75 20.26
CA THR A 68 -2.62 -7.52 21.26
C THR A 68 -2.54 -6.13 21.88
N THR A 69 -1.64 -5.30 21.36
CA THR A 69 -1.39 -3.95 21.85
C THR A 69 -2.59 -3.03 21.58
N VAL A 70 -2.81 -2.09 22.50
CA VAL A 70 -3.69 -0.94 22.29
C VAL A 70 -2.84 0.20 21.74
N TYR A 71 -3.18 0.67 20.56
CA TYR A 71 -2.44 1.71 19.85
C TYR A 71 -2.90 3.10 20.28
N LYS A 72 -1.95 4.04 20.32
CA LYS A 72 -2.30 5.47 20.36
C LYS A 72 -2.69 5.90 18.96
N ILE A 73 -3.97 6.13 18.74
CA ILE A 73 -4.54 6.42 17.41
C ILE A 73 -4.40 7.90 17.03
N TYR A 74 -4.42 8.17 15.72
CA TYR A 74 -4.41 9.52 15.17
C TYR A 74 -5.60 10.35 15.66
N GLN A 75 -5.29 11.59 16.06
CA GLN A 75 -6.27 12.60 16.42
C GLN A 75 -5.79 13.96 15.89
N SER A 76 -6.72 14.76 15.37
CA SER A 76 -6.46 16.12 14.92
C SER A 76 -7.72 16.96 15.06
N SER A 77 -7.57 18.27 15.24
CA SER A 77 -8.69 19.21 15.21
C SER A 77 -9.37 19.32 13.85
N SER A 78 -8.74 18.80 12.79
CA SER A 78 -9.28 18.74 11.43
C SER A 78 -9.79 17.35 11.03
N LEU A 79 -9.94 16.42 11.98
CA LEU A 79 -10.36 15.05 11.72
C LEU A 79 -11.85 14.89 12.02
N GLU A 80 -12.64 14.60 10.98
CA GLU A 80 -14.08 14.30 11.10
C GLU A 80 -14.39 12.79 11.22
N ALA A 81 -13.44 11.95 10.80
CA ALA A 81 -13.58 10.50 10.89
C ALA A 81 -13.47 10.01 12.33
N ILE A 82 -14.26 8.99 12.68
CA ILE A 82 -14.15 8.29 13.96
C ILE A 82 -13.12 7.18 13.77
N VAL A 83 -11.90 7.41 14.24
CA VAL A 83 -10.80 6.44 14.13
C VAL A 83 -10.84 5.46 15.29
N GLY A 84 -10.83 4.17 14.97
CA GLY A 84 -10.82 3.08 15.93
C GLY A 84 -9.45 2.46 16.13
N GLN A 85 -9.38 1.42 16.95
CA GLN A 85 -8.19 0.56 17.01
C GLN A 85 -8.03 -0.20 15.69
N PRO A 86 -6.80 -0.56 15.28
CA PRO A 86 -6.57 -1.31 14.05
C PRO A 86 -7.38 -2.62 13.96
N THR A 87 -8.06 -2.79 12.83
CA THR A 87 -8.91 -3.94 12.47
C THR A 87 -8.39 -4.60 11.19
N GLY A 88 -9.11 -5.62 10.72
CA GLY A 88 -8.99 -6.12 9.34
C GLY A 88 -7.56 -6.45 8.91
N SER A 89 -7.23 -6.06 7.68
CA SER A 89 -5.90 -6.28 7.09
C SER A 89 -4.81 -5.46 7.76
N SER A 90 -5.12 -4.27 8.27
CA SER A 90 -4.14 -3.42 8.95
C SER A 90 -3.56 -4.10 10.20
N LYS A 91 -4.39 -4.83 10.95
CA LYS A 91 -3.93 -5.64 12.09
C LYS A 91 -2.98 -6.78 11.70
N LEU A 92 -3.08 -7.29 10.48
CA LEU A 92 -2.13 -8.28 9.95
C LEU A 92 -0.79 -7.62 9.66
N CYS A 93 -0.79 -6.45 8.99
CA CYS A 93 0.44 -5.70 8.72
C CYS A 93 1.16 -5.32 10.03
N LEU A 94 0.40 -4.78 10.99
CA LEU A 94 0.93 -4.39 12.29
C LEU A 94 1.43 -5.56 13.13
N SER A 95 1.08 -6.82 12.78
CA SER A 95 1.67 -8.00 13.42
C SER A 95 3.17 -8.16 13.17
N CYS A 96 3.77 -7.32 12.32
CA CYS A 96 5.20 -7.23 12.13
C CYS A 96 5.65 -5.76 12.26
N HIS A 97 4.87 -4.86 11.64
CA HIS A 97 5.20 -3.46 11.49
C HIS A 97 5.01 -2.61 12.75
N ASP A 98 4.42 -3.15 13.83
CA ASP A 98 4.37 -2.46 15.12
C ASP A 98 5.57 -2.74 16.04
N GLY A 99 6.45 -3.66 15.62
CA GLY A 99 7.65 -4.03 16.37
C GLY A 99 7.40 -4.76 17.69
N THR A 100 6.18 -5.20 18.00
CA THR A 100 5.84 -5.90 19.25
C THR A 100 5.87 -7.41 19.12
N VAL A 101 5.71 -7.93 17.91
CA VAL A 101 5.69 -9.35 17.61
C VAL A 101 7.05 -9.82 17.13
N ALA A 102 7.60 -10.83 17.80
CA ALA A 102 8.86 -11.45 17.42
C ALA A 102 8.65 -12.36 16.19
N LEU A 103 9.38 -12.07 15.10
CA LEU A 103 9.30 -12.83 13.87
C LEU A 103 10.14 -14.11 13.98
N PRO A 104 9.66 -15.26 13.49
CA PRO A 104 10.42 -16.49 13.51
C PRO A 104 11.68 -16.35 12.66
N VAL A 105 12.85 -16.64 13.24
CA VAL A 105 14.12 -16.74 12.51
C VAL A 105 14.28 -18.14 11.93
N ALA A 106 14.91 -18.22 10.76
CA ALA A 106 15.25 -19.48 10.11
C ALA A 106 16.03 -20.39 11.08
N GLY A 107 15.52 -21.60 11.33
CA GLY A 107 16.18 -22.61 12.16
C GLY A 107 15.83 -22.59 13.65
N ALA A 108 14.97 -21.67 14.12
CA ALA A 108 14.42 -21.75 15.47
C ALA A 108 13.24 -22.72 15.49
N SER A 109 13.35 -23.80 16.26
CA SER A 109 12.21 -24.64 16.60
C SER A 109 11.15 -23.79 17.30
N SER A 110 9.92 -23.83 16.79
CA SER A 110 8.74 -23.20 17.37
C SER A 110 8.58 -23.65 18.82
N GLY A 111 9.02 -22.83 19.77
CA GLY A 111 8.98 -23.14 21.20
C GLY A 111 10.05 -22.47 22.07
N MET A 112 11.14 -21.93 21.49
CA MET A 112 12.15 -21.19 22.26
C MET A 112 12.30 -19.79 21.67
N GLY A 113 12.12 -18.76 22.53
CA GLY A 113 12.04 -17.34 22.18
C GLY A 113 13.30 -16.76 21.54
N GLY A 114 13.54 -17.12 20.27
CA GLY A 114 14.65 -16.64 19.46
C GLY A 114 14.24 -15.66 18.37
N GLY A 115 12.98 -15.23 18.29
CA GLY A 115 12.53 -14.29 17.26
C GLY A 115 13.02 -12.86 17.50
N ALA A 116 13.31 -12.13 16.42
CA ALA A 116 13.62 -10.71 16.47
C ALA A 116 12.39 -9.90 16.03
N THR A 117 12.12 -8.79 16.71
CA THR A 117 11.13 -7.83 16.25
C THR A 117 11.70 -7.01 15.09
N LEU A 118 10.81 -6.37 14.33
CA LEU A 118 11.23 -5.47 13.27
C LEU A 118 12.08 -4.34 13.86
N ARG A 119 13.25 -4.08 13.27
CA ARG A 119 14.16 -3.05 13.79
C ARG A 119 13.50 -1.66 13.72
N PRO A 120 13.78 -0.76 14.67
CA PRO A 120 13.34 0.62 14.57
C PRO A 120 13.76 1.25 13.24
N GLY A 121 12.85 1.99 12.62
CA GLY A 121 13.03 2.59 11.29
C GLY A 121 11.68 2.78 10.59
N GLU A 122 11.70 3.21 9.34
CA GLU A 122 10.47 3.60 8.59
C GLU A 122 9.46 2.45 8.40
N ALA A 123 9.93 1.21 8.44
CA ALA A 123 9.06 0.04 8.37
C ALA A 123 8.46 -0.34 9.73
N ASN A 124 9.02 0.12 10.85
CA ASN A 124 8.50 -0.15 12.19
C ASN A 124 7.77 1.10 12.72
N LEU A 125 6.46 1.12 12.55
CA LEU A 125 5.56 2.20 12.99
C LEU A 125 5.42 2.23 14.51
N GLY A 126 5.75 1.13 15.20
CA GLY A 126 5.55 1.04 16.64
C GLY A 126 4.07 0.98 17.02
N THR A 127 3.79 1.43 18.23
CA THR A 127 2.44 1.36 18.84
C THR A 127 1.80 2.74 19.00
N ASP A 128 2.53 3.80 18.64
CA ASP A 128 2.02 5.15 18.51
C ASP A 128 1.76 5.39 17.02
N LEU A 129 0.49 5.39 16.63
CA LEU A 129 0.03 5.69 15.28
C LEU A 129 -0.49 7.12 15.16
N SER A 130 -0.21 7.98 16.15
CA SER A 130 -0.71 9.36 16.13
C SER A 130 0.01 10.25 15.13
N ASP A 131 1.12 9.80 14.57
CA ASP A 131 1.90 10.42 13.49
C ASP A 131 1.79 9.65 12.17
N ASP A 132 0.81 8.76 12.05
CA ASP A 132 0.46 8.04 10.83
C ASP A 132 -0.91 8.46 10.29
N HIS A 133 -1.08 8.30 8.98
CA HIS A 133 -2.36 8.48 8.32
C HIS A 133 -3.36 7.48 8.92
N PRO A 134 -4.55 7.95 9.34
CA PRO A 134 -5.51 7.08 10.00
C PRO A 134 -5.92 5.92 9.10
N ILE A 135 -6.11 4.77 9.73
CA ILE A 135 -6.57 3.50 9.15
C ILE A 135 -7.62 2.89 10.09
N SER A 136 -8.32 1.86 9.62
CA SER A 136 -9.36 1.15 10.37
C SER A 136 -10.48 2.09 10.84
N PHE A 137 -10.95 2.92 9.91
CA PHE A 137 -12.13 3.76 10.08
C PHE A 137 -13.01 3.68 8.84
N PHE A 138 -14.32 3.85 9.03
CA PHE A 138 -15.29 3.86 7.93
C PHE A 138 -15.05 5.06 7.00
N TYR A 139 -14.70 4.78 5.75
CA TYR A 139 -14.63 5.79 4.70
C TYR A 139 -15.91 5.70 3.87
N SER A 140 -16.79 6.68 4.04
CA SER A 140 -18.13 6.64 3.44
C SER A 140 -18.54 7.98 2.84
N ASP A 141 -19.54 7.97 1.97
CA ASP A 141 -20.11 9.20 1.40
C ASP A 141 -20.70 10.12 2.49
N ALA A 142 -21.07 9.57 3.65
CA ALA A 142 -21.49 10.36 4.82
C ALA A 142 -20.34 11.16 5.45
N LEU A 143 -19.08 10.68 5.34
CA LEU A 143 -17.91 11.44 5.75
C LEU A 143 -17.71 12.66 4.83
N SER A 144 -17.86 12.47 3.52
CA SER A 144 -17.82 13.56 2.53
C SER A 144 -18.93 14.59 2.70
N ALA A 145 -20.09 14.19 3.23
CA ALA A 145 -21.15 15.13 3.57
C ALA A 145 -20.80 16.03 4.78
N LYS A 146 -19.94 15.56 5.68
CA LYS A 146 -19.43 16.34 6.82
C LYS A 146 -18.25 17.22 6.43
N ASP A 147 -17.34 16.68 5.63
CA ASP A 147 -16.19 17.41 5.09
C ASP A 147 -16.20 17.35 3.55
N PRO A 148 -16.64 18.42 2.88
CA PRO A 148 -16.64 18.51 1.41
C PRO A 148 -15.25 18.41 0.77
N GLN A 149 -14.16 18.55 1.54
CA GLN A 149 -12.80 18.34 1.06
C GLN A 149 -12.37 16.87 1.08
N ILE A 150 -13.28 15.95 1.47
CA ILE A 150 -13.12 14.51 1.34
C ILE A 150 -14.03 14.01 0.22
N ARG A 151 -13.45 13.34 -0.77
CA ARG A 151 -14.17 12.77 -1.91
C ARG A 151 -15.06 11.60 -1.49
N PRO A 152 -16.26 11.44 -2.07
CA PRO A 152 -17.13 10.31 -1.77
C PRO A 152 -16.44 8.97 -2.03
N ALA A 153 -16.70 7.97 -1.19
CA ALA A 153 -16.20 6.61 -1.33
C ALA A 153 -16.55 6.01 -2.70
N SER A 154 -17.76 6.33 -3.21
CA SER A 154 -18.24 5.93 -4.53
C SER A 154 -17.41 6.48 -5.71
N THR A 155 -16.53 7.46 -5.47
CA THR A 155 -15.68 8.07 -6.49
C THR A 155 -14.22 7.60 -6.44
N LEU A 156 -13.87 6.76 -5.47
CA LEU A 156 -12.53 6.20 -5.37
C LEU A 156 -12.21 5.33 -6.59
N PRO A 157 -10.98 5.40 -7.13
CA PRO A 157 -10.54 4.49 -8.18
C PRO A 157 -10.48 3.06 -7.63
N GLU A 158 -10.65 2.06 -8.51
CA GLU A 158 -10.60 0.64 -8.15
C GLU A 158 -9.30 0.25 -7.40
N ALA A 159 -8.18 0.89 -7.76
CA ALA A 159 -6.90 0.69 -7.09
C ALA A 159 -6.91 1.05 -5.60
N LEU A 160 -7.80 1.95 -5.15
CA LEU A 160 -7.95 2.36 -3.75
C LEU A 160 -9.18 1.71 -3.13
N SER A 161 -9.17 0.38 -3.14
CA SER A 161 -10.27 -0.41 -2.59
C SER A 161 -10.36 -0.30 -1.07
N LEU A 162 -11.55 -0.05 -0.57
CA LEU A 162 -11.89 -0.22 0.85
C LEU A 162 -12.06 -1.71 1.17
N ASP A 163 -12.00 -2.07 2.45
CA ASP A 163 -12.30 -3.44 2.84
C ASP A 163 -13.80 -3.77 2.76
N ARG A 164 -14.18 -4.99 3.16
CA ARG A 164 -15.58 -5.45 3.07
C ARG A 164 -16.54 -4.70 4.00
N GLU A 165 -16.02 -4.07 5.04
CA GLU A 165 -16.79 -3.25 5.97
C GLU A 165 -16.83 -1.78 5.52
N ASN A 166 -16.21 -1.42 4.38
CA ASN A 166 -15.96 -0.05 3.91
C ASN A 166 -15.02 0.74 4.81
N GLU A 167 -14.09 0.06 5.49
CA GLU A 167 -13.03 0.72 6.22
C GLU A 167 -11.82 0.97 5.31
N LEU A 168 -11.18 2.13 5.49
CA LEU A 168 -9.87 2.41 4.91
C LEU A 168 -8.83 1.60 5.69
N GLN A 169 -8.08 0.75 5.01
CA GLN A 169 -7.06 -0.10 5.62
C GLN A 169 -5.68 0.16 5.00
N CYS A 170 -4.61 -0.41 5.56
CA CYS A 170 -3.29 -0.42 4.92
C CYS A 170 -3.38 -0.93 3.47
N THR A 171 -4.26 -1.90 3.21
CA THR A 171 -4.45 -2.49 1.88
C THR A 171 -5.16 -1.60 0.87
N THR A 172 -5.72 -0.47 1.30
CA THR A 172 -6.27 0.54 0.38
C THR A 172 -5.15 1.23 -0.40
N CYS A 173 -3.99 1.44 0.25
CA CYS A 173 -2.83 2.08 -0.38
C CYS A 173 -1.75 1.08 -0.80
N HIS A 174 -1.68 -0.08 -0.13
CA HIS A 174 -0.63 -1.08 -0.35
C HIS A 174 -1.16 -2.46 -0.80
N ASP A 175 -0.62 -3.03 -1.86
CA ASP A 175 -0.86 -4.43 -2.26
C ASP A 175 0.33 -5.30 -1.85
N ALA A 176 0.17 -6.08 -0.78
CA ALA A 176 1.21 -6.99 -0.27
C ALA A 176 1.73 -8.02 -1.29
N HIS A 177 1.02 -8.22 -2.41
CA HIS A 177 1.39 -9.16 -3.46
C HIS A 177 1.96 -8.48 -4.71
N ASN A 178 2.03 -7.15 -4.76
CA ASN A 178 2.48 -6.43 -5.94
C ASN A 178 3.33 -5.18 -5.60
N ASN A 179 4.62 -5.24 -5.91
CA ASN A 179 5.56 -4.14 -5.70
C ASN A 179 5.92 -3.35 -6.96
N GLN A 180 5.09 -3.40 -8.02
CA GLN A 180 5.41 -2.77 -9.30
C GLN A 180 5.62 -1.24 -9.23
N TYR A 181 5.01 -0.57 -8.25
CA TYR A 181 5.13 0.88 -8.05
C TYR A 181 6.09 1.27 -6.92
N GLY A 182 6.82 0.29 -6.36
CA GLY A 182 7.63 0.50 -5.16
C GLY A 182 6.76 0.64 -3.90
N ASN A 183 7.36 0.36 -2.74
CA ASN A 183 6.67 0.37 -1.43
C ASN A 183 5.32 -0.36 -1.43
N PHE A 184 5.13 -1.33 -2.34
CA PHE A 184 3.87 -2.04 -2.55
C PHE A 184 2.67 -1.14 -2.82
N LEU A 185 2.85 0.06 -3.36
CA LEU A 185 1.71 0.95 -3.63
C LEU A 185 0.74 0.32 -4.65
N THR A 186 -0.56 0.51 -4.46
CA THR A 186 -1.61 0.03 -5.38
C THR A 186 -1.71 0.86 -6.66
N MET A 187 -1.20 2.09 -6.62
CA MET A 187 -1.12 3.01 -7.76
C MET A 187 0.10 3.95 -7.63
N PRO A 188 0.56 4.56 -8.74
CA PRO A 188 1.58 5.60 -8.70
C PRO A 188 1.11 6.82 -7.89
N ASN A 189 2.04 7.51 -7.22
CA ASN A 189 1.74 8.70 -6.40
C ASN A 189 2.46 9.98 -6.85
N GLU A 190 2.94 10.03 -8.09
CA GLU A 190 3.50 11.26 -8.64
C GLU A 190 2.45 12.37 -8.60
N ARG A 191 2.90 13.58 -8.22
CA ARG A 191 2.03 14.76 -8.04
C ARG A 191 0.91 14.52 -7.01
N SER A 192 1.11 13.60 -6.07
CA SER A 192 0.13 13.22 -5.04
C SER A 192 -1.19 12.69 -5.62
N ALA A 193 -1.12 11.92 -6.71
CA ALA A 193 -2.28 11.33 -7.37
C ALA A 193 -3.14 10.45 -6.43
N MET A 194 -2.50 9.68 -5.52
CA MET A 194 -3.24 8.88 -4.55
C MET A 194 -3.90 9.77 -3.48
N CYS A 195 -3.18 10.76 -2.95
CA CYS A 195 -3.73 11.67 -1.95
C CYS A 195 -4.96 12.42 -2.49
N THR A 196 -4.88 12.93 -3.72
CA THR A 196 -5.96 13.72 -4.36
C THR A 196 -7.14 12.87 -4.85
N SER A 197 -7.01 11.54 -4.79
CA SER A 197 -8.12 10.60 -5.01
C SER A 197 -9.08 10.54 -3.83
N CYS A 198 -8.63 10.94 -2.63
CA CYS A 198 -9.48 11.08 -1.44
C CYS A 198 -9.62 12.54 -1.00
N HIS A 199 -8.55 13.33 -1.03
CA HIS A 199 -8.53 14.71 -0.56
C HIS A 199 -8.75 15.70 -1.71
N ALA A 200 -9.90 16.36 -1.71
CA ALA A 200 -10.27 17.45 -2.63
C ALA A 200 -10.12 18.82 -1.93
N LEU A 201 -8.89 19.15 -1.54
CA LEU A 201 -8.62 20.39 -0.81
C LEU A 201 -8.97 21.63 -1.63
N GLU A 202 -9.74 22.53 -1.02
CA GLU A 202 -10.11 23.80 -1.65
C GLU A 202 -8.85 24.63 -1.94
N GLY A 203 -8.77 25.18 -3.15
CA GLY A 203 -7.63 25.98 -3.56
C GLY A 203 -6.36 25.20 -3.91
N TRP A 204 -6.35 23.86 -3.88
CA TRP A 204 -5.19 23.09 -4.34
C TRP A 204 -5.00 23.18 -5.86
N ARG A 205 -6.08 22.96 -6.62
CA ARG A 205 -6.06 23.02 -8.09
C ARG A 205 -5.73 24.43 -8.56
N GLY A 206 -4.71 24.55 -9.39
CA GLY A 206 -4.24 25.84 -9.89
C GLY A 206 -3.28 26.55 -8.94
N SER A 207 -2.98 25.98 -7.76
CA SER A 207 -2.15 26.64 -6.76
C SER A 207 -0.68 26.71 -7.17
N VAL A 208 0.03 27.66 -6.56
CA VAL A 208 1.49 27.74 -6.66
C VAL A 208 2.18 26.49 -6.10
N HIS A 209 1.54 25.73 -5.21
CA HIS A 209 2.09 24.48 -4.68
C HIS A 209 1.97 23.34 -5.68
N GLU A 210 0.81 23.19 -6.34
CA GLU A 210 0.56 22.15 -7.36
C GLU A 210 1.41 22.35 -8.62
N GLN A 211 1.71 23.60 -8.97
CA GLN A 211 2.44 23.97 -10.19
C GLN A 211 3.92 24.30 -9.96
N SER A 212 4.41 24.17 -8.72
CA SER A 212 5.77 24.61 -8.38
C SER A 212 6.84 23.79 -9.09
N THR A 213 7.63 24.44 -9.94
CA THR A 213 8.84 23.87 -10.56
C THR A 213 10.08 24.01 -9.67
N ALA A 214 9.92 24.49 -8.43
CA ALA A 214 11.01 24.61 -7.48
C ALA A 214 11.64 23.23 -7.21
N SER A 215 12.97 23.17 -7.22
CA SER A 215 13.70 21.93 -7.02
C SER A 215 13.75 21.55 -5.54
N VAL A 216 13.46 20.29 -5.23
CA VAL A 216 13.70 19.67 -3.91
C VAL A 216 15.05 18.94 -3.83
N ALA A 217 15.79 18.85 -4.95
CA ALA A 217 17.05 18.10 -5.02
C ALA A 217 18.17 18.65 -4.13
N GLY A 218 18.08 19.93 -3.73
CA GLY A 218 19.01 20.56 -2.80
C GLY A 218 18.63 20.39 -1.33
N SER A 219 17.51 19.72 -1.03
CA SER A 219 17.07 19.51 0.35
C SER A 219 17.97 18.52 1.09
N SER A 220 18.28 18.83 2.34
CA SER A 220 18.95 17.92 3.27
C SER A 220 18.03 16.85 3.84
N ASN A 221 16.71 16.94 3.59
CA ASN A 221 15.76 15.96 4.09
C ASN A 221 15.86 14.66 3.27
N PRO A 222 16.21 13.52 3.91
CA PRO A 222 16.32 12.23 3.23
C PRO A 222 15.06 11.81 2.47
N TYR A 223 13.89 12.28 2.91
CA TYR A 223 12.60 12.01 2.28
C TYR A 223 12.55 12.48 0.81
N PHE A 224 13.21 13.60 0.48
CA PHE A 224 13.31 14.10 -0.89
C PHE A 224 14.42 13.45 -1.72
N GLN A 225 15.32 12.72 -1.08
CA GLN A 225 16.46 12.09 -1.75
C GLN A 225 16.16 10.66 -2.22
N GLN A 226 15.16 10.01 -1.62
CA GLN A 226 14.82 8.60 -1.89
C GLN A 226 13.83 8.39 -3.04
N SER A 227 13.11 9.44 -3.46
CA SER A 227 11.94 9.35 -4.34
C SER A 227 12.26 9.44 -5.83
N GLY A 228 13.47 9.86 -6.21
CA GLY A 228 13.87 10.07 -7.62
C GLY A 228 13.21 11.27 -8.32
N VAL A 229 12.19 11.87 -7.72
CA VAL A 229 11.53 13.11 -8.15
C VAL A 229 12.28 14.33 -7.63
N ARG A 230 12.21 15.42 -8.39
CA ARG A 230 13.10 16.58 -8.20
C ARG A 230 12.36 17.89 -8.00
N MET A 231 11.07 17.97 -8.28
CA MET A 231 10.29 19.21 -8.14
C MET A 231 9.25 19.12 -7.02
N VAL A 232 8.93 20.27 -6.43
CA VAL A 232 7.84 20.42 -5.46
C VAL A 232 6.51 19.97 -6.07
N SER A 233 6.22 20.26 -7.35
CA SER A 233 4.99 19.78 -7.99
C SER A 233 4.92 18.25 -8.16
N GLU A 234 6.07 17.58 -8.22
CA GLU A 234 6.15 16.12 -8.37
C GLU A 234 5.95 15.41 -7.03
N HIS A 235 6.46 15.97 -5.94
CA HIS A 235 6.14 15.52 -4.57
C HIS A 235 4.76 16.00 -4.09
N ALA A 236 4.34 17.18 -4.54
CA ALA A 236 3.07 17.83 -4.23
C ALA A 236 2.77 17.86 -2.72
N CYS A 237 1.73 17.19 -2.25
CA CYS A 237 1.36 17.14 -0.83
C CYS A 237 2.49 16.58 0.02
N GLN A 238 3.24 15.62 -0.51
CA GLN A 238 4.39 15.01 0.17
C GLN A 238 5.61 15.95 0.27
N SER A 239 5.54 17.17 -0.26
CA SER A 239 6.55 18.20 0.05
C SER A 239 6.44 18.74 1.47
N CYS A 240 5.33 18.50 2.17
CA CYS A 240 5.15 18.94 3.55
C CYS A 240 4.48 17.88 4.43
N HIS A 241 3.68 16.99 3.83
CA HIS A 241 2.97 15.94 4.56
C HIS A 241 3.71 14.61 4.46
N ARG A 242 3.80 13.88 5.58
CA ARG A 242 4.37 12.55 5.64
C ARG A 242 3.28 11.58 6.10
N PRO A 243 2.85 10.62 5.27
CA PRO A 243 1.71 9.76 5.61
C PRO A 243 2.02 8.78 6.73
N HIS A 244 3.28 8.41 6.96
CA HIS A 244 3.66 7.49 8.03
C HIS A 244 4.88 8.03 8.80
N SER A 245 4.83 7.97 10.12
CA SER A 245 5.87 8.45 11.03
C SER A 245 6.26 9.92 10.79
N ALA A 246 5.26 10.81 10.76
CA ALA A 246 5.46 12.25 10.64
C ALA A 246 6.24 12.84 11.83
N ASP A 247 7.00 13.93 11.62
CA ASP A 247 7.69 14.62 12.73
C ASP A 247 6.70 15.18 13.78
N LYS A 248 5.47 15.44 13.33
CA LYS A 248 4.35 15.95 14.13
C LYS A 248 3.08 15.17 13.80
N SER A 249 2.39 14.75 14.85
CA SER A 249 1.05 14.17 14.77
C SER A 249 0.04 15.13 14.15
N GLU A 250 0.12 16.43 14.46
CA GLU A 250 -0.84 17.39 13.95
C GLU A 250 -0.70 17.57 12.43
N ARG A 251 -1.71 17.13 11.68
CA ARG A 251 -1.79 17.25 10.21
C ARG A 251 -0.67 16.53 9.46
N LEU A 252 0.06 15.65 10.16
CA LEU A 252 1.09 14.78 9.58
C LEU A 252 2.17 15.56 8.82
N LEU A 253 2.65 16.66 9.41
CA LEU A 253 3.64 17.53 8.78
C LEU A 253 5.06 17.07 9.08
N HIS A 254 5.96 17.24 8.11
CA HIS A 254 7.41 17.14 8.30
C HIS A 254 8.06 18.51 8.09
N TYR A 255 8.99 18.88 8.97
CA TYR A 255 9.54 20.25 9.03
C TYR A 255 11.07 20.30 8.88
N ARG A 256 11.67 19.24 8.35
CA ARG A 256 13.12 19.15 8.13
C ARG A 256 13.49 19.28 6.67
#